data_AF-A0AAI8BER7-F1
#
_entry.id   AF-A0AAI8BER7-F1
#
_cell.length_a   1.000
_cell.length_b   1.000
_cell.length_c   1.000
_cell.angle_alpha   90.00
_cell.angle_beta   90.00
_cell.angle_gamma   90.00
#
_symmetry.space_group_name_H-M   'P 1'
#
loop_
_entity.id
_entity.type
_entity.pdbx_description
1 polymer ?
#
loop_
_entity_poly.entity_id
_entity_poly.type
_entity_poly.pdbx_seq_one_letter_code
_entity_poly.pdbx_strand_id
1 'polypeptide(L)'
;MKRLAAVAMSVTQSISIPIHNPAARVALLALLLSACGGGGDQGKVNAAAVAPTNGVVVPASGASATSGSSSSSTSSSGTGTAAPASGASSPSATAPVLPFFGVNGHYVDGGVYASIPLATQAAHLVGLGMNVYRQDVYIADHVNTLASTVIPGLGPNVTVLPMIEAHPWADPSLNGQQPTEASAYAYAYKLSAYAAKKLAGIPMVEFGNEYDLDSHNAPIQGDGVNISDYDNSTFPIWRGALRGALDGWRSVDTNRTTKLIANATSGALHFGFLDGLMTGTQPDGTTGHPKITPDVIQWHWYSNGGDFENAFGKTGRYNVLARLKERYNLPIVVTEIGVNTDNSDAQISAYITKTIPELVAAKAAYNVIGFNWYELYDDRSGAYGLLTGSAQEKPRYGLMKAAIAGSAPN
;
A
#
# COMPACT_ATOMS: atom_id res chain seq x y z
N MET A 1 50.65 50.12 -25.30
CA MET A 1 49.18 50.19 -25.52
C MET A 1 48.50 50.37 -24.17
N LYS A 2 47.69 51.42 -24.00
CA LYS A 2 47.07 51.90 -22.74
C LYS A 2 45.81 51.09 -22.38
N ARG A 3 45.62 50.74 -21.09
CA ARG A 3 44.31 50.61 -20.36
C ARG A 3 44.63 50.75 -18.86
N LEU A 4 44.27 51.77 -18.08
CA LEU A 4 42.99 52.43 -17.73
C LEU A 4 42.00 51.57 -16.92
N ALA A 5 42.12 51.75 -15.60
CA ALA A 5 41.16 51.88 -14.49
C ALA A 5 39.73 51.30 -14.56
N ALA A 6 39.31 50.83 -13.38
CA ALA A 6 38.00 50.34 -12.99
C ALA A 6 36.90 51.41 -12.97
N VAL A 7 35.65 50.98 -13.18
CA VAL A 7 34.43 51.59 -12.61
C VAL A 7 33.44 50.47 -12.28
N ALA A 8 32.94 50.46 -11.05
CA ALA A 8 31.78 49.68 -10.62
C ALA A 8 30.49 50.47 -10.92
N MET A 9 29.46 49.80 -11.45
CA MET A 9 28.07 50.26 -11.36
C MET A 9 27.14 49.06 -11.18
N SER A 10 26.38 49.11 -10.09
CA SER A 10 25.25 48.26 -9.74
C SER A 10 24.03 48.68 -10.54
N VAL A 11 23.38 47.73 -11.22
CA VAL A 11 21.96 47.83 -11.62
C VAL A 11 21.31 46.46 -11.44
N THR A 12 20.51 46.35 -10.38
CA THR A 12 19.45 45.35 -10.23
C THR A 12 18.35 45.67 -11.25
N GLN A 13 18.18 44.83 -12.26
CA GLN A 13 16.96 44.83 -13.08
C GLN A 13 16.35 43.44 -13.04
N SER A 14 15.31 43.32 -12.23
CA SER A 14 14.34 42.23 -12.25
C SER A 14 13.52 42.34 -13.53
N ILE A 15 13.77 41.47 -14.49
CA ILE A 15 12.83 41.25 -15.60
C ILE A 15 11.70 40.37 -15.04
N SER A 16 10.61 41.00 -14.64
CA SER A 16 9.33 40.32 -14.41
C SER A 16 8.68 40.09 -15.77
N ILE A 17 8.56 38.83 -16.18
CA ILE A 17 7.68 38.43 -17.28
C ILE A 17 6.34 38.02 -16.64
N PRO A 18 5.24 38.75 -16.89
CA PRO A 18 3.93 38.35 -16.42
C PRO A 18 3.37 37.30 -17.39
N ILE A 19 3.36 36.02 -16.99
CA ILE A 19 2.58 35.01 -17.69
C ILE A 19 1.29 34.79 -16.89
N HIS A 20 0.29 35.61 -17.21
CA HIS A 20 -1.11 35.32 -16.94
C HIS A 20 -1.59 34.28 -17.96
N ASN A 21 -1.66 33.00 -17.54
CA ASN A 21 -2.57 32.07 -18.20
C ASN A 21 -2.94 30.88 -17.27
N PRO A 22 -4.15 30.85 -16.67
CA PRO A 22 -4.55 29.81 -15.72
C PRO A 22 -4.92 28.46 -16.39
N ALA A 23 -4.90 28.36 -17.71
CA ALA A 23 -5.33 27.15 -18.43
C ALA A 23 -4.25 26.04 -18.57
N ALA A 24 -2.97 26.33 -18.30
CA ALA A 24 -1.89 25.36 -18.50
C ALA A 24 -1.55 24.50 -17.27
N ARG A 25 -2.18 24.74 -16.11
CA ARG A 25 -1.98 23.92 -14.89
C ARG A 25 -2.90 22.71 -14.77
N VAL A 26 -3.98 22.65 -15.56
CA VAL A 26 -4.99 21.58 -15.42
C VAL A 26 -4.63 20.33 -16.25
N ALA A 27 -3.79 20.46 -17.29
CA ALA A 27 -3.52 19.34 -18.21
C ALA A 27 -2.37 18.39 -17.79
N LEU A 28 -1.48 18.81 -16.87
CA LEU A 28 -0.36 17.96 -16.41
C LEU A 28 -0.64 17.22 -15.09
N LEU A 29 -1.64 17.68 -14.33
CA LEU A 29 -2.06 17.05 -13.07
C LEU A 29 -3.15 15.98 -13.26
N ALA A 30 -3.79 15.93 -14.43
CA ALA A 30 -4.88 14.99 -14.72
C ALA A 30 -4.41 13.60 -15.17
N LEU A 31 -3.12 13.43 -15.54
CA LEU A 31 -2.60 12.15 -16.03
C LEU A 31 -2.03 11.23 -14.92
N LEU A 32 -1.94 11.71 -13.68
CA LEU A 32 -1.38 10.99 -12.53
C LEU A 32 -2.44 10.45 -11.54
N LEU A 33 -3.73 10.65 -11.83
CA LEU A 33 -4.82 10.56 -10.83
C LEU A 33 -5.89 9.49 -11.14
N SER A 34 -5.60 8.50 -11.98
CA SER A 34 -6.61 7.53 -12.45
C SER A 34 -6.32 6.06 -12.11
N ALA A 35 -5.57 5.78 -11.06
CA ALA A 35 -5.32 4.39 -10.63
C ALA A 35 -5.08 4.27 -9.11
N CYS A 36 -5.88 4.94 -8.29
CA CYS A 36 -5.99 4.66 -6.85
C CYS A 36 -7.46 4.75 -6.51
N GLY A 37 -8.11 3.60 -6.40
CA GLY A 37 -9.55 3.45 -6.30
C GLY A 37 -9.88 2.00 -6.60
N GLY A 38 -9.73 1.15 -5.58
CA GLY A 38 -9.96 -0.29 -5.67
C GLY A 38 -11.27 -0.64 -6.38
N GLY A 39 -11.16 -1.48 -7.40
CA GLY A 39 -12.31 -1.88 -8.20
C GLY A 39 -11.90 -2.59 -9.49
N GLY A 40 -11.22 -3.73 -9.38
CA GLY A 40 -10.96 -4.60 -10.52
C GLY A 40 -12.26 -5.16 -11.10
N ASP A 41 -12.68 -4.63 -12.24
CA ASP A 41 -13.81 -5.14 -13.04
C ASP A 41 -13.39 -6.43 -13.75
N GLN A 42 -13.80 -7.59 -13.23
CA GLN A 42 -13.69 -8.86 -13.93
C GLN A 42 -14.85 -8.98 -14.92
N GLY A 43 -14.53 -8.80 -16.20
CA GLY A 43 -15.48 -8.71 -17.30
C GLY A 43 -16.48 -9.87 -17.38
N LYS A 44 -17.75 -9.48 -17.51
CA LYS A 44 -18.84 -10.33 -18.01
C LYS A 44 -18.64 -10.59 -19.51
N VAL A 45 -18.29 -11.82 -19.87
CA VAL A 45 -18.50 -12.32 -21.24
C VAL A 45 -19.92 -12.88 -21.35
N ASN A 46 -20.71 -12.27 -22.23
CA ASN A 46 -22.06 -12.69 -22.60
C ASN A 46 -22.06 -14.13 -23.12
N ALA A 47 -22.80 -15.01 -22.43
CA ALA A 47 -23.21 -16.30 -22.95
C ALA A 47 -24.34 -16.09 -23.98
N ALA A 48 -24.02 -16.27 -25.26
CA ALA A 48 -25.03 -16.51 -26.29
C ALA A 48 -25.30 -18.01 -26.37
N ALA A 49 -26.59 -18.36 -26.31
CA ALA A 49 -27.11 -19.71 -26.29
C ALA A 49 -26.83 -20.50 -27.58
N VAL A 50 -26.42 -21.77 -27.43
CA VAL A 50 -26.68 -22.84 -28.40
C VAL A 50 -27.00 -24.14 -27.63
N ALA A 51 -28.11 -24.77 -28.01
CA ALA A 51 -28.69 -25.98 -27.44
C ALA A 51 -27.87 -27.26 -27.75
N PRO A 52 -28.12 -28.40 -27.05
CA PRO A 52 -27.24 -29.56 -27.07
C PRO A 52 -27.60 -30.54 -28.20
N THR A 53 -26.59 -31.23 -28.75
CA THR A 53 -26.80 -32.47 -29.51
C THR A 53 -25.88 -33.58 -29.02
N ASN A 54 -26.52 -34.72 -28.77
CA ASN A 54 -25.95 -36.01 -28.41
C ASN A 54 -24.96 -36.52 -29.45
N GLY A 55 -23.94 -37.27 -29.01
CA GLY A 55 -23.04 -37.99 -29.90
C GLY A 55 -22.06 -38.88 -29.17
N VAL A 56 -22.53 -40.05 -28.73
CA VAL A 56 -21.73 -41.23 -28.35
C VAL A 56 -20.86 -41.66 -29.52
N VAL A 57 -19.54 -41.84 -29.35
CA VAL A 57 -18.74 -42.97 -29.90
C VAL A 57 -17.45 -43.16 -29.08
N VAL A 58 -17.27 -44.38 -28.54
CA VAL A 58 -16.00 -45.05 -28.20
C VAL A 58 -15.88 -46.21 -29.20
N PRO A 59 -14.72 -46.51 -29.84
CA PRO A 59 -13.73 -47.48 -29.33
C PRO A 59 -12.27 -47.03 -29.59
N ALA A 60 -11.28 -47.29 -28.73
CA ALA A 60 -10.66 -48.53 -28.25
C ALA A 60 -9.48 -49.05 -29.10
N SER A 61 -8.39 -49.34 -28.37
CA SER A 61 -7.35 -50.36 -28.59
C SER A 61 -6.23 -50.13 -29.62
N GLY A 62 -5.00 -50.41 -29.16
CA GLY A 62 -3.79 -50.50 -29.99
C GLY A 62 -2.52 -50.50 -29.15
N ALA A 63 -2.22 -51.63 -28.50
CA ALA A 63 -1.07 -51.84 -27.63
C ALA A 63 0.23 -52.19 -28.38
N SER A 64 1.32 -52.18 -27.61
CA SER A 64 2.61 -52.91 -27.79
C SER A 64 3.62 -52.30 -28.79
N ALA A 65 4.94 -52.30 -28.58
CA ALA A 65 5.75 -53.00 -27.58
C ALA A 65 7.14 -52.35 -27.42
N THR A 66 7.64 -52.37 -26.18
CA THR A 66 8.99 -52.76 -25.69
C THR A 66 10.26 -52.44 -26.46
N SER A 67 11.24 -51.84 -25.76
CA SER A 67 12.43 -52.52 -25.19
C SER A 67 13.41 -51.45 -24.65
N GLY A 68 13.69 -51.38 -23.35
CA GLY A 68 14.86 -52.02 -22.69
C GLY A 68 15.97 -50.96 -22.49
N SER A 69 16.74 -50.86 -21.41
CA SER A 69 17.00 -51.72 -20.26
C SER A 69 17.79 -50.94 -19.18
N SER A 70 17.64 -51.38 -17.92
CA SER A 70 18.64 -51.46 -16.83
C SER A 70 19.36 -50.18 -16.34
N SER A 71 19.04 -49.74 -15.11
CA SER A 71 19.78 -50.03 -13.84
C SER A 71 20.52 -48.76 -13.39
N SER A 72 20.67 -48.37 -12.12
CA SER A 72 20.63 -49.06 -10.83
C SER A 72 20.41 -48.01 -9.73
N SER A 73 19.92 -48.49 -8.59
CA SER A 73 19.70 -47.78 -7.34
C SER A 73 20.99 -47.35 -6.64
N THR A 74 21.01 -46.13 -6.10
CA THR A 74 21.70 -45.85 -4.82
C THR A 74 21.00 -44.76 -4.04
N SER A 75 20.54 -45.15 -2.85
CA SER A 75 20.08 -44.31 -1.76
C SER A 75 21.25 -43.53 -1.14
N SER A 76 21.08 -42.22 -0.95
CA SER A 76 21.83 -41.50 0.08
C SER A 76 20.98 -40.35 0.64
N SER A 77 20.50 -40.60 1.86
CA SER A 77 20.06 -39.61 2.83
C SER A 77 21.12 -38.53 3.05
N GLY A 78 20.74 -37.27 2.88
CA GLY A 78 21.58 -36.10 3.14
C GLY A 78 20.72 -34.95 3.68
N THR A 79 20.53 -34.97 5.00
CA THR A 79 20.37 -33.83 5.91
C THR A 79 19.84 -32.51 5.34
N GLY A 80 18.63 -32.15 5.77
CA GLY A 80 18.03 -30.84 5.55
C GLY A 80 18.93 -29.72 6.07
N THR A 81 19.33 -28.84 5.15
CA THR A 81 19.98 -27.58 5.47
C THR A 81 18.90 -26.62 5.96
N ALA A 82 18.80 -26.50 7.29
CA ALA A 82 18.03 -25.43 7.91
C ALA A 82 18.52 -24.08 7.38
N ALA A 83 17.59 -23.26 6.90
CA ALA A 83 17.86 -21.87 6.53
C ALA A 83 18.51 -21.14 7.72
N PRO A 84 19.57 -20.34 7.53
CA PRO A 84 20.13 -19.57 8.62
C PRO A 84 19.10 -18.51 9.03
N ALA A 85 18.72 -18.52 10.30
CA ALA A 85 17.96 -17.45 10.92
C ALA A 85 18.76 -16.15 10.77
N SER A 86 18.31 -15.28 9.87
CA SER A 86 18.77 -13.89 9.83
C SER A 86 18.40 -13.26 11.16
N GLY A 87 19.40 -12.87 11.94
CA GLY A 87 19.24 -12.24 13.24
C GLY A 87 18.36 -10.99 13.13
N ALA A 88 17.09 -11.15 13.45
CA ALA A 88 16.22 -10.05 13.80
C ALA A 88 16.77 -9.47 15.10
N SER A 89 17.44 -8.32 15.02
CA SER A 89 17.75 -7.49 16.17
C SER A 89 16.48 -7.32 17.01
N SER A 90 16.55 -7.72 18.28
CA SER A 90 15.47 -7.60 19.25
C SER A 90 14.86 -6.19 19.23
N PRO A 91 13.53 -6.04 19.34
CA PRO A 91 12.91 -4.73 19.32
C PRO A 91 13.42 -3.91 20.51
N SER A 92 14.20 -2.88 20.22
CA SER A 92 14.51 -1.78 21.12
C SER A 92 13.21 -1.14 21.63
N ALA A 93 13.28 -0.57 22.84
CA ALA A 93 12.19 -0.02 23.65
C ALA A 93 10.94 0.44 22.88
N THR A 94 9.78 -0.04 23.34
CA THR A 94 8.42 0.15 22.82
C THR A 94 8.15 1.57 22.32
N ALA A 95 8.39 1.81 21.02
CA ALA A 95 7.78 2.93 20.31
C ALA A 95 6.25 2.85 20.49
N PRO A 96 5.55 3.98 20.61
CA PRO A 96 4.09 3.98 20.73
C PRO A 96 3.48 3.23 19.55
N VAL A 97 2.67 2.22 19.84
CA VAL A 97 1.81 1.61 18.83
C VAL A 97 0.71 2.62 18.50
N LEU A 98 0.39 2.81 17.23
CA LEU A 98 -0.74 3.64 16.81
C LEU A 98 -2.02 3.20 17.55
N PRO A 99 -2.96 4.12 17.83
CA PRO A 99 -4.31 3.72 18.20
C PRO A 99 -4.88 2.73 17.16
N PHE A 100 -5.70 1.78 17.63
CA PHE A 100 -6.10 0.65 16.79
C PHE A 100 -7.04 1.06 15.63
N PHE A 101 -7.89 2.06 15.85
CA PHE A 101 -8.93 2.48 14.91
C PHE A 101 -8.55 3.76 14.17
N GLY A 102 -8.56 3.70 12.84
CA GLY A 102 -8.25 4.83 11.98
C GLY A 102 -9.14 4.95 10.75
N VAL A 103 -8.88 6.00 9.97
CA VAL A 103 -9.52 6.27 8.69
C VAL A 103 -8.52 6.93 7.74
N ASN A 104 -8.73 6.70 6.45
CA ASN A 104 -8.00 7.38 5.40
C ASN A 104 -8.55 8.80 5.20
N GLY A 105 -7.66 9.73 4.91
CA GLY A 105 -8.05 10.99 4.32
C GLY A 105 -7.01 11.54 3.37
N HIS A 106 -7.45 12.51 2.57
CA HIS A 106 -6.75 12.90 1.34
C HIS A 106 -6.56 14.43 1.27
N TYR A 107 -6.07 15.04 2.35
CA TYR A 107 -5.93 16.51 2.46
C TYR A 107 -5.09 17.09 1.31
N VAL A 108 -3.99 16.44 0.97
CA VAL A 108 -3.08 16.92 -0.08
C VAL A 108 -3.67 16.78 -1.49
N ASP A 109 -4.69 15.93 -1.66
CA ASP A 109 -5.40 15.75 -2.92
C ASP A 109 -6.43 16.86 -3.18
N GLY A 110 -6.74 17.65 -2.15
CA GLY A 110 -7.66 18.78 -2.23
C GLY A 110 -9.11 18.39 -1.95
N GLY A 111 -10.04 18.96 -2.73
CA GLY A 111 -11.46 18.61 -2.69
C GLY A 111 -12.11 18.79 -1.31
N VAL A 112 -12.91 17.80 -0.91
CA VAL A 112 -13.62 17.80 0.39
C VAL A 112 -12.65 17.88 1.56
N TYR A 113 -11.52 17.17 1.49
CA TYR A 113 -10.53 17.13 2.56
C TYR A 113 -9.77 18.46 2.74
N ALA A 114 -9.59 19.27 1.69
CA ALA A 114 -9.03 20.60 1.85
C ALA A 114 -10.07 21.69 2.21
N SER A 115 -11.35 21.44 1.90
CA SER A 115 -12.42 22.43 2.14
C SER A 115 -13.05 22.34 3.52
N ILE A 116 -13.10 21.15 4.13
CA ILE A 116 -13.56 20.99 5.51
C ILE A 116 -12.42 21.30 6.48
N PRO A 117 -12.63 22.16 7.50
CA PRO A 117 -11.59 22.44 8.50
C PRO A 117 -11.07 21.17 9.18
N LEU A 118 -9.75 21.04 9.32
CA LEU A 118 -9.11 19.85 9.92
C LEU A 118 -9.63 19.55 11.33
N ALA A 119 -9.93 20.55 12.15
CA ALA A 119 -10.54 20.36 13.46
C ALA A 119 -11.93 19.70 13.38
N THR A 120 -12.71 19.99 12.33
CA THR A 120 -13.98 19.33 12.06
C THR A 120 -13.77 17.88 11.61
N GLN A 121 -12.76 17.62 10.78
CA GLN A 121 -12.41 16.25 10.39
C GLN A 121 -12.00 15.42 11.61
N ALA A 122 -11.14 15.99 12.48
CA ALA A 122 -10.74 15.37 13.74
C ALA A 122 -11.95 15.11 14.66
N ALA A 123 -12.90 16.04 14.75
CA ALA A 123 -14.13 15.83 15.51
C ALA A 123 -14.97 14.65 14.97
N HIS A 124 -15.07 14.48 13.65
CA HIS A 124 -15.76 13.34 13.06
C HIS A 124 -15.05 12.01 13.36
N LEU A 125 -13.72 11.96 13.26
CA LEU A 125 -12.92 10.78 13.63
C LEU A 125 -13.13 10.41 15.10
N VAL A 126 -12.92 11.37 16.00
CA VAL A 126 -13.06 11.14 17.44
C VAL A 126 -14.50 10.76 17.79
N GLY A 127 -15.49 11.32 17.08
CA GLY A 127 -16.90 10.96 17.22
C GLY A 127 -17.22 9.50 16.88
N LEU A 128 -16.41 8.84 16.04
CA LEU A 128 -16.47 7.41 15.73
C LEU A 128 -15.73 6.53 16.75
N GLY A 129 -14.86 7.12 17.58
CA GLY A 129 -13.86 6.38 18.36
C GLY A 129 -12.59 6.04 17.57
N MET A 130 -12.33 6.75 16.47
CA MET A 130 -11.11 6.64 15.66
C MET A 130 -10.11 7.73 16.03
N ASN A 131 -8.82 7.38 16.05
CA ASN A 131 -7.73 8.30 16.43
C ASN A 131 -6.52 8.24 15.49
N VAL A 132 -6.56 7.44 14.43
CA VAL A 132 -5.54 7.46 13.37
C VAL A 132 -6.11 8.09 12.11
N TYR A 133 -5.34 8.98 11.51
CA TYR A 133 -5.64 9.60 10.23
C TYR A 133 -4.52 9.26 9.25
N ARG A 134 -4.77 8.32 8.33
CA ARG A 134 -3.80 7.94 7.29
C ARG A 134 -3.85 8.99 6.16
N GLN A 135 -2.71 9.60 5.85
CA GLN A 135 -2.62 10.73 4.92
C GLN A 135 -1.52 10.53 3.88
N ASP A 136 -1.88 10.67 2.61
CA ASP A 136 -0.95 10.54 1.48
C ASP A 136 0.06 11.69 1.41
N VAL A 137 1.24 11.38 0.88
CA VAL A 137 2.38 12.26 0.66
C VAL A 137 3.15 11.81 -0.58
N TYR A 138 3.12 12.59 -1.66
CA TYR A 138 3.78 12.24 -2.92
C TYR A 138 5.07 13.02 -3.18
N ILE A 139 5.19 14.21 -2.61
CA ILE A 139 6.29 15.16 -2.86
C ILE A 139 6.71 15.90 -1.59
N ALA A 140 7.87 16.55 -1.62
CA ALA A 140 8.41 17.30 -0.47
C ALA A 140 7.47 18.42 0.03
N ASP A 141 6.68 19.04 -0.85
CA ASP A 141 5.69 20.04 -0.45
C ASP A 141 4.54 19.42 0.35
N HIS A 142 4.16 18.17 0.08
CA HIS A 142 3.14 17.46 0.85
C HIS A 142 3.67 17.10 2.24
N VAL A 143 4.96 16.76 2.37
CA VAL A 143 5.63 16.61 3.67
C VAL A 143 5.55 17.90 4.47
N ASN A 144 5.81 19.06 3.82
CA ASN A 144 5.71 20.36 4.48
C ASN A 144 4.28 20.64 4.94
N THR A 145 3.29 20.44 4.07
CA THR A 145 1.86 20.59 4.38
C THR A 145 1.45 19.71 5.56
N LEU A 146 1.93 18.47 5.60
CA LEU A 146 1.64 17.55 6.69
C LEU A 146 2.18 18.08 8.03
N ALA A 147 3.44 18.50 8.05
CA ALA A 147 4.10 19.00 9.24
C ALA A 147 3.56 20.35 9.73
N SER A 148 3.24 21.28 8.83
CA SER A 148 2.84 22.65 9.19
C SER A 148 1.33 22.83 9.35
N THR A 149 0.52 21.99 8.71
CA THR A 149 -0.92 22.23 8.57
C THR A 149 -1.74 21.05 9.06
N VAL A 150 -1.53 19.84 8.49
CA VAL A 150 -2.40 18.69 8.77
C VAL A 150 -2.25 18.21 10.22
N ILE A 151 -1.02 17.92 10.67
CA ILE A 151 -0.77 17.44 12.04
C ILE A 151 -1.25 18.47 13.08
N PRO A 152 -0.87 19.77 13.01
CA PRO A 152 -1.37 20.76 13.96
C PRO A 152 -2.88 20.98 13.88
N GLY A 153 -3.47 20.93 12.68
CA GLY A 153 -4.88 21.20 12.46
C GLY A 153 -5.82 20.08 12.90
N LEU A 154 -5.38 18.82 12.85
CA LEU A 154 -6.11 17.69 13.43
C LEU A 154 -6.03 17.69 14.97
N GLY A 155 -4.98 18.28 15.53
CA GLY A 155 -4.79 18.43 16.97
C GLY A 155 -4.36 17.13 17.67
N PRO A 156 -4.19 17.19 19.01
CA PRO A 156 -3.47 16.15 19.76
C PRO A 156 -4.23 14.82 19.94
N ASN A 157 -5.53 14.78 19.65
CA ASN A 157 -6.36 13.58 19.81
C ASN A 157 -6.34 12.66 18.59
N VAL A 158 -5.65 13.08 17.51
CA VAL A 158 -5.53 12.33 16.27
C VAL A 158 -4.05 12.18 15.94
N THR A 159 -3.61 10.95 15.78
CA THR A 159 -2.28 10.61 15.31
C THR A 159 -2.30 10.46 13.80
N VAL A 160 -1.42 11.17 13.09
CA VAL A 160 -1.28 11.01 11.64
C VAL A 160 -0.37 9.82 11.35
N LEU A 161 -0.82 8.93 10.45
CA LEU A 161 0.01 7.94 9.77
C LEU A 161 0.32 8.47 8.36
N PRO A 162 1.52 9.00 8.09
CA PRO A 162 1.89 9.40 6.74
C PRO A 162 2.07 8.16 5.88
N MET A 163 1.44 8.16 4.71
CA MET A 163 1.76 7.25 3.62
C MET A 163 2.59 8.06 2.61
N ILE A 164 3.87 7.75 2.53
CA ILE A 164 4.83 8.42 1.65
C ILE A 164 5.04 7.57 0.41
N GLU A 165 4.51 8.04 -0.70
CA GLU A 165 4.58 7.35 -1.98
C GLU A 165 5.64 8.01 -2.88
N ALA A 166 6.84 7.45 -2.85
CA ALA A 166 7.89 7.80 -3.81
C ALA A 166 7.69 7.03 -5.12
N HIS A 167 6.66 7.39 -5.89
CA HIS A 167 6.31 6.71 -7.14
C HIS A 167 7.46 6.84 -8.19
N PRO A 168 8.12 5.75 -8.61
CA PRO A 168 9.36 5.84 -9.42
C PRO A 168 9.19 6.53 -10.78
N TRP A 169 8.06 6.33 -11.44
CA TRP A 169 7.76 6.98 -12.74
C TRP A 169 7.33 8.45 -12.59
N ALA A 170 7.15 8.94 -11.36
CA ALA A 170 6.90 10.34 -11.08
C ALA A 170 8.17 11.10 -10.67
N ASP A 171 9.35 10.45 -10.68
CA ASP A 171 10.62 11.12 -10.37
C ASP A 171 10.90 12.24 -11.39
N PRO A 172 10.85 13.52 -10.98
CA PRO A 172 11.03 14.64 -11.90
C PRO A 172 12.45 14.67 -12.49
N SER A 173 13.44 14.05 -11.83
CA SER A 173 14.81 14.01 -12.33
C SER A 173 15.00 13.09 -13.54
N LEU A 174 14.07 12.16 -13.76
CA LEU A 174 14.08 11.26 -14.91
C LEU A 174 13.48 11.91 -16.17
N ASN A 175 12.75 13.03 -16.05
CA ASN A 175 12.13 13.72 -17.19
C ASN A 175 11.38 12.76 -18.14
N GLY A 176 10.59 11.85 -17.57
CA GLY A 176 9.79 10.85 -18.29
C GLY A 176 10.56 9.60 -18.76
N GLN A 177 11.84 9.44 -18.42
CA GLN A 177 12.58 8.22 -18.71
C GLN A 177 12.14 7.06 -17.80
N GLN A 178 12.26 5.84 -18.31
CA GLN A 178 11.99 4.62 -17.54
C GLN A 178 12.92 4.56 -16.31
N PRO A 179 12.37 4.42 -15.09
CA PRO A 179 13.19 4.25 -13.90
C PRO A 179 13.94 2.91 -13.93
N THR A 180 15.02 2.86 -13.17
CA THR A 180 15.76 1.65 -12.82
C THR A 180 15.60 1.41 -11.32
N GLU A 181 15.95 0.21 -10.84
CA GLU A 181 16.02 -0.05 -9.39
C GLU A 181 16.89 0.99 -8.66
N ALA A 182 18.03 1.38 -9.26
CA ALA A 182 18.95 2.33 -8.65
C ALA A 182 18.38 3.77 -8.61
N SER A 183 17.70 4.23 -9.67
CA SER A 183 17.09 5.56 -9.68
C SER A 183 15.87 5.62 -8.75
N ALA A 184 15.04 4.57 -8.73
CA ALA A 184 13.90 4.45 -7.82
C ALA A 184 14.37 4.48 -6.35
N TYR A 185 15.43 3.74 -6.03
CA TYR A 185 16.07 3.78 -4.72
C TYR A 185 16.54 5.19 -4.36
N ALA A 186 17.27 5.85 -5.27
CA ALA A 186 17.83 7.18 -5.00
C ALA A 186 16.73 8.25 -4.80
N TYR A 187 15.64 8.16 -5.56
CA TYR A 187 14.49 9.05 -5.42
C TYR A 187 13.79 8.87 -4.07
N ALA A 188 13.39 7.64 -3.76
CA ALA A 188 12.70 7.30 -2.52
C ALA A 188 13.54 7.59 -1.27
N TYR A 189 14.85 7.35 -1.34
CA TYR A 189 15.80 7.71 -0.28
C TYR A 189 15.76 9.20 0.02
N LYS A 190 15.83 10.06 -1.01
CA LYS A 190 15.83 11.51 -0.83
C LYS A 190 14.53 12.02 -0.21
N LEU A 191 13.38 11.57 -0.73
CA LEU A 191 12.08 11.98 -0.20
C LEU A 191 11.89 11.52 1.25
N SER A 192 12.24 10.27 1.56
CA SER A 192 12.06 9.70 2.90
C SER A 192 13.04 10.28 3.92
N ALA A 193 14.29 10.54 3.54
CA ALA A 193 15.23 11.25 4.41
C ALA A 193 14.79 12.71 4.68
N TYR A 194 14.17 13.37 3.70
CA TYR A 194 13.58 14.68 3.91
C TYR A 194 12.39 14.62 4.88
N ALA A 195 11.49 13.67 4.67
CA ALA A 195 10.34 13.45 5.53
C ALA A 195 10.72 13.12 6.97
N ALA A 196 11.70 12.24 7.19
CA ALA A 196 12.19 11.87 8.52
C ALA A 196 12.69 13.08 9.33
N LYS A 197 13.31 14.08 8.67
CA LYS A 197 13.74 15.32 9.33
C LYS A 197 12.56 16.21 9.73
N LYS A 198 11.53 16.27 8.87
CA LYS A 198 10.36 17.16 9.05
C LYS A 198 9.32 16.57 10.01
N LEU A 199 9.22 15.26 10.07
CA LEU A 199 8.24 14.51 10.85
C LEU A 199 8.92 13.79 12.04
N ALA A 200 9.97 14.38 12.59
CA ALA A 200 10.70 13.81 13.72
C ALA A 200 9.73 13.55 14.89
N GLY A 201 9.79 12.35 15.46
CA GLY A 201 8.92 11.93 16.56
C GLY A 201 7.60 11.29 16.13
N ILE A 202 7.32 11.17 14.83
CA ILE A 202 6.14 10.44 14.35
C ILE A 202 6.30 8.94 14.69
N PRO A 203 5.25 8.26 15.21
CA PRO A 203 5.39 6.90 15.71
C PRO A 203 5.53 5.86 14.60
N MET A 204 4.91 6.10 13.45
CA MET A 204 4.90 5.17 12.32
C MET A 204 4.79 5.92 10.99
N VAL A 205 5.41 5.36 9.96
CA VAL A 205 5.30 5.80 8.56
C VAL A 205 5.14 4.61 7.64
N GLU A 206 4.29 4.79 6.63
CA GLU A 206 4.08 3.86 5.53
C GLU A 206 4.75 4.36 4.27
N PHE A 207 5.36 3.44 3.52
CA PHE A 207 6.00 3.73 2.25
C PHE A 207 5.29 2.99 1.11
N GLY A 208 4.82 3.77 0.14
CA GLY A 208 4.07 3.30 -1.02
C GLY A 208 2.62 2.92 -0.73
N ASN A 209 1.84 2.78 -1.81
CA ASN A 209 0.43 2.41 -1.79
C ASN A 209 0.16 1.46 -2.96
N GLU A 210 -0.19 0.20 -2.67
CA GLU A 210 -0.59 -0.79 -3.69
C GLU A 210 0.31 -0.89 -4.94
N TYR A 211 1.63 -0.83 -4.75
CA TYR A 211 2.62 -0.96 -5.83
C TYR A 211 2.52 -2.30 -6.57
N ASP A 212 1.87 -3.30 -5.98
CA ASP A 212 1.57 -4.59 -6.59
C ASP A 212 0.34 -4.60 -7.50
N LEU A 213 -0.42 -3.51 -7.58
CA LEU A 213 -1.53 -3.30 -8.51
C LEU A 213 -1.28 -2.15 -9.49
N ASP A 214 -0.21 -1.37 -9.31
CA ASP A 214 0.15 -0.33 -10.28
C ASP A 214 0.27 -0.92 -11.69
N SER A 215 -0.11 -0.13 -12.70
CA SER A 215 -0.07 -0.54 -14.10
C SER A 215 1.29 -1.04 -14.59
N HIS A 216 2.39 -0.66 -13.93
CA HIS A 216 3.74 -1.14 -14.25
C HIS A 216 4.12 -2.43 -13.51
N ASN A 217 3.28 -2.98 -12.63
CA ASN A 217 3.65 -4.12 -11.76
C ASN A 217 2.52 -5.05 -11.39
N ALA A 218 1.28 -4.75 -11.80
CA ALA A 218 0.16 -5.66 -11.63
C ALA A 218 0.54 -7.07 -12.12
N PRO A 219 0.04 -8.14 -11.48
CA PRO A 219 0.33 -9.50 -11.91
C PRO A 219 0.07 -9.68 -13.41
N ILE A 220 1.10 -10.07 -14.14
CA ILE A 220 1.04 -10.32 -15.59
C ILE A 220 0.47 -11.72 -15.89
N GLN A 221 0.39 -12.57 -14.86
CA GLN A 221 -0.27 -13.86 -14.88
C GLN A 221 -0.79 -14.20 -13.47
N GLY A 222 -1.61 -15.24 -13.32
CA GLY A 222 -2.07 -15.67 -12.00
C GLY A 222 -2.95 -14.64 -11.29
N ASP A 223 -2.84 -14.58 -9.97
CA ASP A 223 -3.60 -13.69 -9.07
C ASP A 223 -2.70 -12.98 -8.05
N GLY A 224 -1.37 -13.00 -8.24
CA GLY A 224 -0.41 -12.35 -7.36
C GLY A 224 0.02 -13.19 -6.16
N VAL A 225 -0.51 -14.41 -6.00
CA VAL A 225 -0.12 -15.32 -4.92
C VAL A 225 1.35 -15.75 -5.04
N ASN A 226 1.86 -15.86 -6.26
CA ASN A 226 3.22 -16.34 -6.53
C ASN A 226 4.10 -15.20 -7.02
N ILE A 227 5.39 -15.22 -6.66
CA ILE A 227 6.33 -14.20 -7.16
C ILE A 227 6.47 -14.23 -8.68
N SER A 228 6.35 -15.41 -9.29
CA SER A 228 6.36 -15.58 -10.74
C SER A 228 5.16 -14.96 -11.44
N ASP A 229 4.16 -14.48 -10.70
CA ASP A 229 3.01 -13.77 -11.28
C ASP A 229 3.37 -12.35 -11.71
N TYR A 230 4.51 -11.81 -11.26
CA TYR A 230 4.96 -10.44 -11.49
C TYR A 230 6.00 -10.35 -12.62
N ASP A 231 6.19 -9.15 -13.17
CA ASP A 231 7.17 -8.88 -14.23
C ASP A 231 8.58 -8.68 -13.63
N ASN A 232 9.55 -9.47 -14.12
CA ASN A 232 10.94 -9.43 -13.68
C ASN A 232 11.68 -8.12 -14.00
N SER A 233 11.18 -7.34 -14.96
CA SER A 233 11.78 -6.08 -15.39
C SER A 233 11.33 -4.88 -14.55
N THR A 234 10.10 -4.91 -14.02
CA THR A 234 9.53 -3.80 -13.26
C THR A 234 9.53 -4.05 -11.75
N PHE A 235 9.39 -5.30 -11.29
CA PHE A 235 9.48 -5.65 -9.87
C PHE A 235 10.74 -5.07 -9.17
N PRO A 236 11.95 -5.10 -9.78
CA PRO A 236 13.15 -4.53 -9.15
C PRO A 236 13.04 -3.01 -8.92
N ILE A 237 12.27 -2.30 -9.74
CA ILE A 237 12.09 -0.85 -9.62
C ILE A 237 11.33 -0.53 -8.32
N TRP A 238 10.23 -1.23 -8.06
CA TRP A 238 9.44 -1.09 -6.85
C TRP A 238 10.19 -1.51 -5.59
N ARG A 239 10.95 -2.60 -5.71
CA ARG A 239 11.88 -3.03 -4.66
C ARG A 239 12.92 -1.95 -4.35
N GLY A 240 13.47 -1.30 -5.39
CA GLY A 240 14.35 -0.14 -5.26
C GLY A 240 13.69 0.99 -4.47
N ALA A 241 12.46 1.37 -4.83
CA ALA A 241 11.70 2.42 -4.15
C ALA A 241 11.49 2.13 -2.67
N LEU A 242 10.98 0.94 -2.32
CA LEU A 242 10.71 0.55 -0.94
C LEU A 242 11.98 0.46 -0.08
N ARG A 243 13.07 -0.09 -0.65
CA ARG A 243 14.38 -0.10 0.02
C ARG A 243 14.93 1.31 0.20
N GLY A 244 14.86 2.14 -0.84
CA GLY A 244 15.30 3.53 -0.79
C GLY A 244 14.58 4.28 0.31
N ALA A 245 13.27 4.09 0.43
CA ALA A 245 12.47 4.73 1.46
C ALA A 245 12.88 4.33 2.89
N LEU A 246 13.04 3.02 3.15
CA LEU A 246 13.55 2.49 4.42
C LEU A 246 14.91 3.08 4.78
N ASP A 247 15.88 2.98 3.87
CA ASP A 247 17.26 3.42 4.09
C ASP A 247 17.32 4.96 4.24
N GLY A 248 16.51 5.68 3.48
CA GLY A 248 16.37 7.13 3.56
C GLY A 248 15.87 7.58 4.93
N TRP A 249 14.81 6.97 5.45
CA TRP A 249 14.31 7.28 6.78
C TRP A 249 15.34 6.95 7.87
N ARG A 250 15.95 5.77 7.79
CA ARG A 250 16.95 5.29 8.77
C ARG A 250 18.26 6.06 8.74
N SER A 251 18.56 6.78 7.65
CA SER A 251 19.69 7.72 7.60
C SER A 251 19.52 8.91 8.56
N VAL A 252 18.30 9.18 9.01
CA VAL A 252 17.95 10.29 9.93
C VAL A 252 17.50 9.75 11.29
N ASP A 253 16.53 8.83 11.31
CA ASP A 253 16.05 8.17 12.55
C ASP A 253 16.95 6.98 12.91
N THR A 254 18.19 7.29 13.27
CA THR A 254 19.23 6.31 13.64
C THR A 254 18.92 5.57 14.94
N ASN A 255 18.14 6.19 15.84
CA ASN A 255 17.66 5.60 17.08
C ASN A 255 16.46 4.66 16.90
N ARG A 256 15.94 4.56 15.66
CA ARG A 256 14.81 3.70 15.28
C ARG A 256 13.55 3.95 16.12
N THR A 257 13.25 5.22 16.36
CA THR A 257 12.09 5.66 17.15
C THR A 257 10.77 5.56 16.38
N THR A 258 10.80 5.68 15.06
CA THR A 258 9.65 5.51 14.17
C THR A 258 9.61 4.07 13.63
N LYS A 259 8.41 3.45 13.62
CA LYS A 259 8.15 2.17 12.93
C LYS A 259 7.94 2.38 11.44
N LEU A 260 8.55 1.54 10.61
CA LEU A 260 8.47 1.66 9.16
C LEU A 260 7.71 0.50 8.54
N ILE A 261 6.72 0.82 7.72
CA ILE A 261 6.02 -0.08 6.82
C ILE A 261 6.57 0.14 5.41
N ALA A 262 6.93 -0.93 4.69
CA ALA A 262 7.57 -0.80 3.37
C ALA A 262 7.30 -1.98 2.44
N ASN A 263 6.04 -2.40 2.31
CA ASN A 263 5.64 -3.46 1.39
C ASN A 263 4.56 -3.06 0.37
N ALA A 264 3.90 -1.91 0.53
CA ALA A 264 2.99 -1.29 -0.45
C ALA A 264 2.09 -2.27 -1.21
N THR A 265 1.34 -3.12 -0.50
CA THR A 265 0.50 -4.17 -1.11
C THR A 265 -0.98 -3.85 -1.01
N SER A 266 -1.73 -4.18 -2.04
CA SER A 266 -3.21 -4.18 -2.07
C SER A 266 -3.84 -5.33 -1.26
N GLY A 267 -3.04 -6.28 -0.80
CA GLY A 267 -3.46 -7.33 0.10
C GLY A 267 -4.50 -8.35 -0.42
N ALA A 268 -5.02 -8.21 -1.63
CA ALA A 268 -5.94 -9.18 -2.25
C ALA A 268 -5.20 -10.45 -2.72
N LEU A 269 -4.53 -11.15 -1.79
CA LEU A 269 -3.70 -12.35 -2.01
C LEU A 269 -2.37 -12.14 -2.73
N HIS A 270 -1.92 -10.89 -2.87
CA HIS A 270 -0.65 -10.50 -3.48
C HIS A 270 0.60 -10.86 -2.65
N PHE A 271 0.61 -12.06 -2.08
CA PHE A 271 1.70 -12.58 -1.27
C PHE A 271 3.00 -12.71 -2.04
N GLY A 272 2.93 -12.98 -3.35
CA GLY A 272 4.10 -13.16 -4.20
C GLY A 272 5.00 -11.94 -4.23
N PHE A 273 4.41 -10.74 -4.26
CA PHE A 273 5.13 -9.49 -4.20
C PHE A 273 5.92 -9.36 -2.90
N LEU A 274 5.22 -9.49 -1.76
CA LEU A 274 5.84 -9.40 -0.44
C LEU A 274 6.86 -10.53 -0.20
N ASP A 275 6.58 -11.76 -0.62
CA ASP A 275 7.51 -12.90 -0.53
C ASP A 275 8.81 -12.57 -1.29
N GLY A 276 8.73 -12.01 -2.49
CA GLY A 276 9.91 -11.58 -3.26
C GLY A 276 10.72 -10.52 -2.56
N LEU A 277 10.06 -9.45 -2.10
CA LEU A 277 10.70 -8.33 -1.41
C LEU A 277 11.39 -8.77 -0.11
N MET A 278 10.76 -9.65 0.66
CA MET A 278 11.26 -10.12 1.96
C MET A 278 12.34 -11.20 1.82
N THR A 279 12.29 -12.02 0.76
CA THR A 279 13.25 -13.11 0.57
C THR A 279 14.44 -12.73 -0.32
N GLY A 280 14.33 -11.69 -1.14
CA GLY A 280 15.32 -11.35 -2.16
C GLY A 280 15.27 -12.29 -3.36
N THR A 281 14.08 -12.83 -3.63
CA THR A 281 13.79 -13.64 -4.82
C THR A 281 13.21 -12.71 -5.88
N GLN A 282 13.52 -12.97 -7.14
CA GLN A 282 12.97 -12.29 -8.31
C GLN A 282 11.85 -13.11 -8.97
N PRO A 283 10.97 -12.51 -9.78
CA PRO A 283 9.97 -13.24 -10.53
C PRO A 283 10.51 -14.37 -11.43
N ASP A 284 11.74 -14.25 -11.93
CA ASP A 284 12.43 -15.31 -12.68
C ASP A 284 13.02 -16.45 -11.81
N GLY A 285 12.83 -16.38 -10.49
CA GLY A 285 13.32 -17.36 -9.52
C GLY A 285 14.77 -17.16 -9.08
N THR A 286 15.49 -16.18 -9.63
CA THR A 286 16.85 -15.86 -9.15
C THR A 286 16.80 -15.31 -7.72
N THR A 287 17.83 -15.60 -6.93
CA THR A 287 17.90 -15.23 -5.49
C THR A 287 19.19 -14.48 -5.18
N GLY A 288 19.32 -13.98 -3.95
CA GLY A 288 20.47 -13.19 -3.50
C GLY A 288 20.33 -11.70 -3.76
N HIS A 289 19.14 -11.28 -4.20
CA HIS A 289 18.83 -9.89 -4.46
C HIS A 289 18.58 -9.14 -3.15
N PRO A 290 18.81 -7.82 -3.11
CA PRO A 290 18.49 -7.02 -1.93
C PRO A 290 17.04 -7.14 -1.44
N LYS A 291 16.87 -7.02 -0.12
CA LYS A 291 15.60 -7.26 0.58
C LYS A 291 15.09 -5.98 1.25
N ILE A 292 13.79 -5.91 1.49
CA ILE A 292 13.24 -4.94 2.45
C ILE A 292 13.33 -5.53 3.87
N THR A 293 13.33 -4.64 4.87
CA THR A 293 13.28 -5.02 6.30
C THR A 293 12.34 -4.08 7.05
N PRO A 294 11.02 -4.14 6.77
CA PRO A 294 10.04 -3.31 7.48
C PRO A 294 9.94 -3.75 8.95
N ASP A 295 9.48 -2.83 9.80
CA ASP A 295 9.17 -3.14 11.20
C ASP A 295 7.72 -3.64 11.37
N VAL A 296 6.84 -3.36 10.39
CA VAL A 296 5.40 -3.64 10.38
C VAL A 296 4.96 -4.02 8.97
N ILE A 297 4.06 -4.99 8.84
CA ILE A 297 3.42 -5.36 7.56
C ILE A 297 2.16 -4.54 7.36
N GLN A 298 2.00 -3.97 6.17
CA GLN A 298 0.77 -3.36 5.70
C GLN A 298 -0.01 -4.32 4.82
N TRP A 299 -1.33 -4.22 4.88
CA TRP A 299 -2.25 -4.99 4.05
C TRP A 299 -3.50 -4.17 3.76
N HIS A 300 -4.07 -4.27 2.56
CA HIS A 300 -5.40 -3.72 2.26
C HIS A 300 -6.42 -4.85 2.14
N TRP A 301 -7.69 -4.54 2.42
CA TRP A 301 -8.76 -5.51 2.33
C TRP A 301 -10.13 -4.89 2.11
N TYR A 302 -10.72 -5.15 0.97
CA TYR A 302 -12.06 -4.66 0.62
C TYR A 302 -13.11 -5.77 0.68
N SER A 303 -14.39 -5.40 0.64
CA SER A 303 -15.52 -6.34 0.74
C SER A 303 -15.49 -7.46 -0.30
N ASN A 304 -14.89 -7.23 -1.47
CA ASN A 304 -14.70 -8.23 -2.51
C ASN A 304 -13.62 -9.28 -2.18
N GLY A 305 -12.70 -9.00 -1.25
CA GLY A 305 -11.78 -10.00 -0.71
C GLY A 305 -12.49 -11.06 0.14
N GLY A 306 -13.67 -10.73 0.65
CA GLY A 306 -14.47 -11.62 1.49
C GLY A 306 -13.93 -11.69 2.92
N ASP A 307 -13.72 -12.92 3.41
CA ASP A 307 -13.27 -13.22 4.77
C ASP A 307 -11.75 -13.38 4.81
N PHE A 308 -11.07 -12.64 5.70
CA PHE A 308 -9.62 -12.74 5.88
C PHE A 308 -9.13 -14.15 6.16
N GLU A 309 -9.88 -14.94 6.94
CA GLU A 309 -9.49 -16.29 7.33
C GLU A 309 -9.86 -17.34 6.30
N ASN A 310 -10.69 -16.98 5.31
CA ASN A 310 -11.25 -17.88 4.32
C ASN A 310 -11.27 -17.30 2.90
N ALA A 311 -10.25 -16.51 2.57
CA ALA A 311 -10.13 -15.81 1.30
C ALA A 311 -9.97 -16.80 0.14
N PHE A 312 -10.64 -16.56 -0.98
CA PHE A 312 -10.56 -17.40 -2.17
C PHE A 312 -9.59 -16.79 -3.20
N GLY A 313 -8.54 -17.52 -3.54
CA GLY A 313 -7.69 -17.26 -4.70
C GLY A 313 -7.91 -18.29 -5.79
N LYS A 314 -7.29 -18.07 -6.96
CA LYS A 314 -7.30 -19.00 -8.10
C LYS A 314 -6.71 -20.37 -7.74
N THR A 315 -5.79 -20.39 -6.79
CA THR A 315 -4.99 -21.56 -6.41
C THR A 315 -5.42 -22.21 -5.10
N GLY A 316 -6.39 -21.64 -4.38
CA GLY A 316 -6.87 -22.21 -3.12
C GLY A 316 -7.55 -21.22 -2.19
N ARG A 317 -7.76 -21.68 -0.96
CA ARG A 317 -8.28 -20.87 0.15
C ARG A 317 -7.16 -20.48 1.08
N TYR A 318 -7.19 -19.24 1.56
CA TYR A 318 -6.14 -18.66 2.38
C TYR A 318 -6.71 -18.09 3.66
N ASN A 319 -6.10 -18.44 4.79
CA ASN A 319 -6.14 -17.59 5.96
C ASN A 319 -5.00 -16.57 5.82
N VAL A 320 -5.37 -15.37 5.39
CA VAL A 320 -4.43 -14.29 5.06
C VAL A 320 -3.61 -13.90 6.29
N LEU A 321 -4.28 -13.68 7.43
CA LEU A 321 -3.63 -13.23 8.65
C LEU A 321 -2.72 -14.30 9.25
N ALA A 322 -3.14 -15.58 9.21
CA ALA A 322 -2.29 -16.69 9.62
C ALA A 322 -1.04 -16.79 8.75
N ARG A 323 -1.17 -16.70 7.41
CA ARG A 323 -0.01 -16.72 6.50
C ARG A 323 0.97 -15.59 6.81
N LEU A 324 0.49 -14.35 7.00
CA LEU A 324 1.34 -13.22 7.33
C LEU A 324 2.08 -13.42 8.65
N LYS A 325 1.38 -13.90 9.69
CA LYS A 325 1.98 -14.22 10.99
C LYS A 325 3.02 -15.34 10.88
N GLU A 326 2.70 -16.45 10.24
CA GLU A 326 3.60 -17.61 10.10
C GLU A 326 4.85 -17.26 9.29
N ARG A 327 4.69 -16.46 8.23
CA ARG A 327 5.77 -16.16 7.30
C ARG A 327 6.71 -15.07 7.79
N TYR A 328 6.18 -14.01 8.39
CA TYR A 328 6.95 -12.81 8.74
C TYR A 328 6.99 -12.54 10.24
N ASN A 329 5.94 -12.92 10.97
CA ASN A 329 5.80 -12.72 12.42
C ASN A 329 6.10 -11.27 12.88
N LEU A 330 5.74 -10.29 12.05
CA LEU A 330 5.78 -8.87 12.36
C LEU A 330 4.36 -8.39 12.75
N PRO A 331 4.24 -7.23 13.44
CA PRO A 331 2.95 -6.57 13.61
C PRO A 331 2.30 -6.28 12.26
N ILE A 332 0.97 -6.36 12.19
CA ILE A 332 0.19 -6.14 10.97
C ILE A 332 -0.71 -4.92 11.18
N VAL A 333 -0.67 -3.96 10.25
CA VAL A 333 -1.68 -2.90 10.14
C VAL A 333 -2.45 -3.13 8.85
N VAL A 334 -3.78 -3.18 8.93
CA VAL A 334 -4.61 -3.21 7.73
C VAL A 334 -4.89 -1.76 7.31
N THR A 335 -3.97 -1.16 6.56
CA THR A 335 -3.96 0.28 6.34
C THR A 335 -5.12 0.77 5.47
N GLU A 336 -5.85 -0.14 4.82
CA GLU A 336 -7.15 0.14 4.20
C GLU A 336 -8.09 -1.05 4.38
N ILE A 337 -9.26 -0.78 4.95
CA ILE A 337 -10.44 -1.62 4.81
C ILE A 337 -11.60 -0.83 4.24
N GLY A 338 -12.43 -1.46 3.42
CA GLY A 338 -13.54 -0.75 2.81
C GLY A 338 -14.55 -1.66 2.13
N VAL A 339 -15.55 -1.02 1.56
CA VAL A 339 -16.63 -1.68 0.83
C VAL A 339 -16.72 -1.07 -0.56
N ASN A 340 -17.00 -1.89 -1.57
CA ASN A 340 -17.24 -1.39 -2.91
C ASN A 340 -18.43 -0.44 -2.96
N THR A 341 -18.41 0.50 -3.89
CA THR A 341 -19.46 1.51 -4.07
C THR A 341 -20.79 0.94 -4.57
N ASP A 342 -20.78 -0.27 -5.14
CA ASP A 342 -21.96 -0.98 -5.62
C ASP A 342 -22.60 -1.89 -4.55
N ASN A 343 -21.99 -2.01 -3.35
CA ASN A 343 -22.59 -2.76 -2.25
C ASN A 343 -23.88 -2.08 -1.76
N SER A 344 -24.91 -2.89 -1.54
CA SER A 344 -26.14 -2.47 -0.84
C SER A 344 -25.89 -2.19 0.65
N ASP A 345 -26.75 -1.41 1.29
CA ASP A 345 -26.67 -1.10 2.74
C ASP A 345 -26.63 -2.36 3.62
N ALA A 346 -27.31 -3.44 3.19
CA ALA A 346 -27.28 -4.72 3.88
C ALA A 346 -25.90 -5.40 3.79
N GLN A 347 -25.25 -5.36 2.61
CA GLN A 347 -23.90 -5.91 2.43
C GLN A 347 -22.86 -5.09 3.20
N ILE A 348 -22.98 -3.76 3.16
CA ILE A 348 -22.12 -2.84 3.93
C ILE A 348 -22.28 -3.14 5.43
N SER A 349 -23.52 -3.31 5.89
CA SER A 349 -23.78 -3.62 7.30
C SER A 349 -23.17 -4.96 7.70
N ALA A 350 -23.38 -6.01 6.89
CA ALA A 350 -22.83 -7.32 7.14
C ALA A 350 -21.29 -7.30 7.19
N TYR A 351 -20.65 -6.55 6.30
CA TYR A 351 -19.20 -6.38 6.29
C TYR A 351 -18.70 -5.68 7.56
N ILE A 352 -19.26 -4.51 7.93
CA ILE A 352 -18.81 -3.77 9.12
C ILE A 352 -19.03 -4.58 10.40
N THR A 353 -20.20 -5.20 10.56
CA THR A 353 -20.53 -5.99 11.76
C THR A 353 -19.66 -7.23 11.91
N LYS A 354 -19.15 -7.80 10.81
CA LYS A 354 -18.23 -8.94 10.84
C LYS A 354 -16.78 -8.49 11.01
N THR A 355 -16.30 -7.66 10.09
CA THR A 355 -14.87 -7.37 9.88
C THR A 355 -14.26 -6.58 11.04
N ILE A 356 -15.00 -5.64 11.65
CA ILE A 356 -14.43 -4.80 12.72
C ILE A 356 -14.13 -5.62 13.99
N PRO A 357 -15.06 -6.43 14.54
CA PRO A 357 -14.74 -7.34 15.65
C PRO A 357 -13.68 -8.39 15.30
N GLU A 358 -13.68 -8.90 14.06
CA GLU A 358 -12.70 -9.89 13.58
C GLU A 358 -11.27 -9.33 13.61
N LEU A 359 -11.06 -8.10 13.11
CA LEU A 359 -9.75 -7.44 13.17
C LEU A 359 -9.31 -7.17 14.60
N VAL A 360 -10.23 -6.78 15.48
CA VAL A 360 -9.90 -6.59 16.90
C VAL A 360 -9.49 -7.92 17.56
N ALA A 361 -10.20 -9.02 17.30
CA ALA A 361 -9.84 -10.34 17.78
C ALA A 361 -8.49 -10.83 17.21
N ALA A 362 -8.20 -10.46 15.96
CA ALA A 362 -6.94 -10.75 15.27
C ALA A 362 -5.70 -10.13 15.94
N LYS A 363 -5.88 -9.17 16.87
CA LYS A 363 -4.78 -8.66 17.70
C LYS A 363 -4.08 -9.77 18.47
N ALA A 364 -4.85 -10.62 19.15
CA ALA A 364 -4.32 -11.72 19.94
C ALA A 364 -3.89 -12.90 19.06
N ALA A 365 -4.65 -13.18 17.99
CA ALA A 365 -4.42 -14.33 17.13
C ALA A 365 -3.26 -14.13 16.15
N TYR A 366 -3.12 -12.94 15.55
CA TYR A 366 -2.28 -12.71 14.37
C TYR A 366 -1.33 -11.51 14.47
N ASN A 367 -1.23 -10.83 15.62
CA ASN A 367 -0.45 -9.60 15.81
C ASN A 367 -0.97 -8.41 14.99
N VAL A 368 -2.28 -8.35 14.72
CA VAL A 368 -2.90 -7.14 14.14
C VAL A 368 -2.87 -6.02 15.17
N ILE A 369 -2.36 -4.85 14.78
CA ILE A 369 -2.18 -3.69 15.66
C ILE A 369 -3.02 -2.48 15.27
N GLY A 370 -3.76 -2.55 14.16
CA GLY A 370 -4.77 -1.56 13.82
C GLY A 370 -5.27 -1.70 12.38
N PHE A 371 -6.24 -0.86 12.04
CA PHE A 371 -6.72 -0.69 10.67
C PHE A 371 -7.08 0.78 10.39
N ASN A 372 -7.15 1.15 9.10
CA ASN A 372 -7.81 2.39 8.67
C ASN A 372 -8.95 2.10 7.71
N TRP A 373 -10.10 2.72 7.91
CA TRP A 373 -11.22 2.65 6.98
C TRP A 373 -10.98 3.55 5.75
N TYR A 374 -11.17 3.02 4.55
CA TYR A 374 -11.24 3.76 3.30
C TYR A 374 -12.71 4.10 3.00
N GLU A 375 -13.16 5.34 3.20
CA GLU A 375 -12.44 6.54 3.66
C GLU A 375 -13.36 7.44 4.50
N LEU A 376 -12.92 8.63 4.93
CA LEU A 376 -13.73 9.48 5.80
C LEU A 376 -14.91 10.13 5.06
N TYR A 377 -14.64 10.76 3.91
CA TYR A 377 -15.64 11.46 3.10
C TYR A 377 -15.76 10.82 1.73
N ASP A 378 -16.95 10.82 1.14
CA ASP A 378 -17.09 10.60 -0.29
C ASP A 378 -16.34 11.71 -1.04
N ASP A 379 -15.52 11.32 -2.00
CA ASP A 379 -14.68 12.24 -2.75
C ASP A 379 -14.74 11.94 -4.27
N ARG A 380 -13.73 12.38 -5.04
CA ARG A 380 -13.67 12.11 -6.48
C ARG A 380 -13.48 10.64 -6.84
N SER A 381 -12.96 9.82 -5.92
CA SER A 381 -12.73 8.38 -6.09
C SER A 381 -14.05 7.60 -6.02
N GLY A 382 -15.03 8.09 -5.26
CA GLY A 382 -16.38 7.54 -5.23
C GLY A 382 -17.07 7.66 -3.88
N ALA A 383 -18.19 6.94 -3.74
CA ALA A 383 -19.04 6.97 -2.55
C ALA A 383 -18.58 6.00 -1.43
N TYR A 384 -17.27 5.95 -1.17
CA TYR A 384 -16.63 5.06 -0.20
C TYR A 384 -16.77 5.54 1.25
N GLY A 385 -16.89 6.85 1.44
CA GLY A 385 -16.86 7.55 2.71
C GLY A 385 -17.85 7.06 3.75
N LEU A 386 -17.50 7.23 5.03
CA LEU A 386 -18.45 7.17 6.14
C LEU A 386 -19.39 8.39 6.15
N LEU A 387 -18.90 9.51 5.62
CA LEU A 387 -19.62 10.76 5.44
C LEU A 387 -19.75 11.06 3.95
N THR A 388 -20.75 11.85 3.56
CA THR A 388 -20.85 12.38 2.19
C THR A 388 -19.76 13.43 1.93
N GLY A 389 -19.59 13.82 0.66
CA GLY A 389 -18.70 14.93 0.28
C GLY A 389 -19.12 16.31 0.83
N SER A 390 -20.30 16.39 1.45
CA SER A 390 -20.80 17.57 2.20
C SER A 390 -20.81 17.34 3.72
N ALA A 391 -20.04 16.37 4.20
CA ALA A 391 -19.88 16.00 5.60
C ALA A 391 -21.15 15.50 6.30
N GLN A 392 -22.14 14.98 5.57
CA GLN A 392 -23.33 14.40 6.18
C GLN A 392 -23.09 12.93 6.54
N GLU A 393 -23.55 12.50 7.71
CA GLU A 393 -23.47 11.10 8.14
C GLU A 393 -24.24 10.17 7.22
N LYS A 394 -23.57 9.14 6.70
CA LYS A 394 -24.22 8.02 6.02
C LYS A 394 -24.63 6.98 7.08
N PRO A 395 -25.59 6.06 6.78
CA PRO A 395 -25.99 5.01 7.73
C PRO A 395 -24.81 4.20 8.29
N ARG A 396 -23.77 3.99 7.48
CA ARG A 396 -22.55 3.28 7.88
C ARG A 396 -21.70 4.02 8.94
N TYR A 397 -21.84 5.34 9.10
CA TYR A 397 -21.16 6.11 10.16
C TYR A 397 -21.61 5.64 11.55
N GLY A 398 -22.92 5.62 11.78
CA GLY A 398 -23.49 5.14 13.05
C GLY A 398 -23.20 3.66 13.31
N LEU A 399 -23.21 2.83 12.27
CA LEU A 399 -22.86 1.41 12.39
C LEU A 399 -21.38 1.21 12.76
N MET A 400 -20.47 1.92 12.11
CA MET A 400 -19.04 1.89 12.42
C MET A 400 -18.80 2.29 13.87
N LYS A 401 -19.41 3.39 14.32
CA LYS A 401 -19.33 3.84 15.72
C LYS A 401 -19.79 2.77 16.70
N ALA A 402 -20.91 2.09 16.42
CA ALA A 402 -21.42 1.02 17.28
C ALA A 402 -20.48 -0.21 17.27
N ALA A 403 -19.94 -0.59 16.11
CA ALA A 403 -19.00 -1.71 16.00
C ALA A 403 -17.69 -1.46 16.75
N ILE A 404 -17.14 -0.24 16.66
CA ILE A 404 -15.96 0.18 17.42
C ILE A 404 -16.24 0.17 18.92
N ALA A 405 -17.35 0.80 19.35
CA ALA A 405 -17.72 0.84 20.76
C ALA A 405 -17.93 -0.56 21.36
N GLY A 406 -18.49 -1.50 20.58
CA GLY A 406 -18.66 -2.90 20.99
C GLY A 406 -17.39 -3.74 20.96
N SER A 407 -16.33 -3.27 20.27
CA SER A 407 -15.05 -3.99 20.15
C SER A 407 -13.93 -3.39 21.02
N ALA A 408 -14.11 -2.17 21.54
CA ALA A 408 -13.17 -1.59 22.49
C ALA A 408 -13.10 -2.50 23.74
N PRO A 409 -11.90 -2.91 24.19
CA PRO A 409 -11.79 -3.65 25.44
C PRO A 409 -12.34 -2.78 26.58
N ASN A 410 -13.29 -3.33 27.34
CA ASN A 410 -13.80 -2.73 28.58
C ASN A 410 -12.67 -2.46 29.58
#